data_AF-A3WHX7-F1
#
_entry.id   AF-A3WHX7-F1
#
_cell.length_a   1.000
_cell.length_b   1.000
_cell.length_c   1.000
_cell.angle_alpha   90.00
_cell.angle_beta   90.00
_cell.angle_gamma   90.00
#
_symmetry.space_group_name_H-M   'P 1'
#
loop_
_entity.id
_entity.type
_entity.pdbx_description
1 polymer ?
#
loop_
_entity_poly.entity_id
_entity_poly.type
_entity_poly.pdbx_seq_one_letter_code
_entity_poly.pdbx_strand_id
1 'polypeptide(L)'
;MRWPYPRPPALGYDLPSNYAEGEKVFDERVKAKFPIGMSEAELLKELRSQGFSVRSYPNKADFKSATVKRGLIFRNLWSVRWRTKDNQIEDIWGVYGVIAP
;
A
#
# COMPACT_ATOMS: atom_id res chain seq x y z
N MET A 1 -2.71 28.82 -0.53
CA MET A 1 -1.64 28.12 -1.28
C MET A 1 -2.09 26.71 -1.60
N ARG A 2 -2.39 26.40 -2.87
CA ARG A 2 -2.64 25.03 -3.36
C ARG A 2 -1.27 24.40 -3.66
N TRP A 3 -0.78 23.54 -2.77
CA TRP A 3 0.46 22.79 -3.01
C TRP A 3 0.21 21.81 -4.17
N PRO A 4 1.00 21.83 -5.28
CA PRO A 4 0.69 21.06 -6.49
C PRO A 4 1.09 19.58 -6.39
N TYR A 5 1.74 19.18 -5.30
CA TYR A 5 2.10 17.79 -5.07
C TYR A 5 1.01 17.09 -4.25
N PRO A 6 0.37 16.03 -4.76
CA PRO A 6 -0.55 15.25 -3.95
C PRO A 6 0.19 14.85 -2.67
N ARG A 7 -0.40 15.06 -1.49
CA ARG A 7 0.26 14.69 -0.22
C ARG A 7 0.63 13.20 -0.26
N PRO A 8 1.80 12.78 0.27
CA PRO A 8 2.12 11.36 0.38
C PRO A 8 0.94 10.61 1.02
N PRO A 9 0.62 9.37 0.59
CA PRO A 9 -0.35 8.58 1.33
C PRO A 9 0.09 8.53 2.80
N ALA A 10 -0.85 8.63 3.75
CA ALA A 10 -0.52 8.69 5.16
C ALA A 10 0.37 7.50 5.58
N LEU A 11 0.15 6.34 4.97
CA LEU A 11 0.95 5.12 5.17
C LEU A 11 2.42 5.30 4.77
N GLY A 12 2.70 6.07 3.71
CA GLY A 12 4.04 6.29 3.17
C GLY A 12 4.67 7.64 3.55
N TYR A 13 4.08 8.38 4.51
CA TYR A 13 4.62 9.65 4.97
C TYR A 13 5.89 9.44 5.80
N ASP A 14 6.97 10.18 5.52
CA ASP A 14 8.21 10.12 6.32
C ASP A 14 8.84 8.70 6.40
N LEU A 15 8.81 7.94 5.30
CA LEU A 15 9.53 6.68 5.25
C LEU A 15 11.04 6.92 5.13
N PRO A 16 11.86 6.14 5.87
CA PRO A 16 13.31 6.24 5.77
C PRO A 16 13.78 6.07 4.31
N SER A 17 14.87 6.77 3.97
CA SER A 17 15.48 6.65 2.64
C SER A 17 16.05 5.24 2.38
N ASN A 18 16.29 4.46 3.42
CA ASN A 18 16.64 3.06 3.33
C ASN A 18 15.38 2.20 3.09
N TYR A 19 15.30 1.52 1.95
CA TYR A 19 14.15 0.68 1.59
C TYR A 19 13.89 -0.46 2.57
N ALA A 20 14.94 -1.09 3.12
CA ALA A 20 14.76 -2.20 4.05
C ALA A 20 14.11 -1.77 5.37
N GLU A 21 14.48 -0.59 5.87
CA GLU A 21 13.85 0.00 7.06
C GLU A 21 12.48 0.61 6.73
N GLY A 22 12.36 1.25 5.56
CA GLY A 22 11.12 1.83 5.11
C GLY A 22 10.03 0.79 4.86
N GLU A 23 10.40 -0.40 4.37
CA GLU A 23 9.47 -1.52 4.23
C GLU A 23 8.95 -2.00 5.58
N LYS A 24 9.81 -2.17 6.58
CA LYS A 24 9.37 -2.57 7.94
C LYS A 24 8.39 -1.55 8.54
N VAL A 25 8.75 -0.27 8.49
CA VAL A 25 7.88 0.80 9.02
C VAL A 25 6.57 0.87 8.24
N PHE A 26 6.61 0.70 6.92
CA PHE A 26 5.41 0.68 6.09
C PHE A 26 4.53 -0.52 6.39
N ASP A 27 5.11 -1.71 6.57
CA ASP A 27 4.41 -2.94 6.93
C ASP A 27 3.71 -2.80 8.29
N GLU A 28 4.42 -2.32 9.30
CA GLU A 28 3.86 -2.07 10.64
C GLU A 28 2.68 -1.10 10.59
N ARG A 29 2.79 -0.01 9.81
CA ARG A 29 1.71 0.97 9.65
C ARG A 29 0.50 0.39 8.92
N VAL A 30 0.74 -0.45 7.91
CA VAL A 30 -0.33 -1.14 7.18
C VAL A 30 -1.09 -2.07 8.14
N LYS A 31 -0.38 -2.89 8.92
CA LYS A 31 -0.98 -3.79 9.90
C LYS A 31 -1.69 -3.04 11.03
N ALA A 32 -1.14 -1.92 11.49
CA ALA A 32 -1.76 -1.09 12.51
C ALA A 32 -3.05 -0.41 12.01
N LYS A 33 -3.09 -0.01 10.73
CA LYS A 33 -4.25 0.67 10.14
C LYS A 33 -5.35 -0.30 9.70
N PHE A 34 -4.98 -1.50 9.28
CA PHE A 34 -5.89 -2.51 8.74
C PHE A 34 -5.74 -3.81 9.52
N PRO A 35 -6.46 -3.97 10.65
CA PRO A 35 -6.39 -5.19 11.43
C PRO A 35 -7.00 -6.37 10.69
N ILE A 36 -6.52 -7.58 11.00
CA ILE A 36 -7.10 -8.85 10.57
C ILE A 36 -8.58 -8.89 11.01
N GLY A 37 -9.47 -9.37 10.14
CA GLY A 37 -10.91 -9.40 10.34
C GLY A 37 -11.66 -8.16 9.82
N MET A 38 -10.96 -7.08 9.44
CA MET A 38 -11.59 -5.92 8.82
C MET A 38 -12.23 -6.28 7.47
N SER A 39 -13.31 -5.61 7.09
CA SER A 39 -13.94 -5.83 5.79
C SER A 39 -13.03 -5.39 4.65
N GLU A 40 -12.94 -6.22 3.60
CA GLU A 40 -12.22 -5.85 2.39
C GLU A 40 -12.75 -4.55 1.76
N ALA A 41 -14.07 -4.32 1.83
CA ALA A 41 -14.69 -3.13 1.25
C ALA A 41 -14.19 -1.84 1.93
N GLU A 42 -13.97 -1.88 3.25
CA GLU A 42 -13.44 -0.76 4.01
C GLU A 42 -11.97 -0.49 3.67
N LEU A 43 -11.16 -1.55 3.59
CA LEU A 43 -9.78 -1.45 3.13
C LEU A 43 -9.69 -0.84 1.72
N LEU A 44 -10.52 -1.30 0.79
CA LEU A 44 -10.54 -0.80 -0.58
C LEU A 44 -10.93 0.68 -0.64
N LYS A 45 -11.90 1.10 0.19
CA LYS A 45 -12.33 2.50 0.31
C LYS A 45 -11.19 3.39 0.81
N GLU A 46 -10.49 2.96 1.86
CA GLU A 46 -9.35 3.69 2.45
C GLU A 46 -8.11 3.73 1.54
N LEU A 47 -7.85 2.67 0.78
CA LEU A 47 -6.74 2.65 -0.18
C LEU A 47 -7.02 3.58 -1.37
N ARG A 48 -8.27 3.55 -1.89
CA ARG A 48 -8.68 4.45 -2.98
C ARG A 48 -8.68 5.91 -2.55
N SER A 49 -9.10 6.23 -1.32
CA SER A 49 -9.06 7.61 -0.79
C SER A 49 -7.64 8.15 -0.69
N GLN A 50 -6.65 7.29 -0.50
CA GLN A 50 -5.22 7.61 -0.46
C GLN A 50 -4.54 7.60 -1.84
N GLY A 51 -5.29 7.33 -2.91
CA GLY A 51 -4.79 7.33 -4.29
C GLY A 51 -4.10 6.04 -4.71
N PHE A 52 -4.26 4.95 -3.95
CA PHE A 52 -3.78 3.64 -4.39
C PHE A 52 -4.66 3.10 -5.52
N SER A 53 -4.00 2.55 -6.54
CA SER A 53 -4.64 1.83 -7.63
C SER A 53 -4.66 0.34 -7.29
N VAL A 54 -5.85 -0.20 -7.08
CA VAL A 54 -6.06 -1.63 -6.82
C VAL A 54 -5.82 -2.41 -8.11
N ARG A 55 -4.94 -3.41 -8.05
CA ARG A 55 -4.69 -4.37 -9.12
C ARG A 55 -4.88 -5.77 -8.57
N SER A 56 -5.88 -6.46 -9.12
CA SER A 56 -5.98 -7.91 -8.97
C SER A 56 -5.06 -8.56 -10.00
N TYR A 57 -4.16 -9.44 -9.56
CA TYR A 57 -3.31 -10.20 -10.46
C TYR A 57 -3.91 -11.61 -10.60
N PRO A 58 -4.72 -11.88 -11.65
CA PRO A 58 -5.48 -13.14 -11.74
C PRO A 58 -4.62 -14.40 -11.83
N ASN A 59 -3.31 -14.29 -12.12
CA ASN A 59 -2.44 -15.43 -12.45
C ASN A 59 -1.17 -15.59 -11.58
N LYS A 60 -0.97 -14.81 -10.51
CA LYS A 60 0.32 -14.87 -9.78
C LYS A 60 0.27 -14.96 -8.26
N ALA A 61 -0.87 -14.75 -7.61
CA ALA A 61 -0.97 -15.03 -6.18
C ALA A 61 -2.41 -15.01 -5.67
N ASP A 62 -2.67 -15.79 -4.61
CA ASP A 62 -3.88 -15.74 -3.79
C ASP A 62 -4.03 -14.45 -2.97
N PHE A 63 -3.29 -13.38 -3.32
CA PHE A 63 -3.37 -12.09 -2.66
C PHE A 63 -3.77 -10.99 -3.65
N LYS A 64 -4.51 -10.02 -3.13
CA LYS A 64 -4.85 -8.79 -3.83
C LYS A 64 -3.82 -7.72 -3.48
N SER A 65 -3.66 -6.74 -4.37
CA SER A 65 -2.68 -5.69 -4.14
C SER A 65 -3.21 -4.32 -4.58
N ALA A 66 -2.76 -3.28 -3.90
CA ALA A 66 -2.98 -1.91 -4.31
C ALA A 66 -1.64 -1.19 -4.31
N THR A 67 -1.35 -0.50 -5.41
CA THR A 67 -0.08 0.19 -5.60
C THR A 67 -0.32 1.66 -5.85
N VAL A 68 0.54 2.51 -5.30
CA VAL A 68 0.64 3.91 -5.74
C VAL A 68 2.05 4.13 -6.27
N LYS A 69 2.13 4.73 -7.46
CA LYS A 69 3.39 5.09 -8.12
C LYS A 69 3.56 6.59 -7.98
N ARG A 70 4.68 7.04 -7.41
CA ARG A 70 5.04 8.47 -7.39
C ARG A 70 6.50 8.66 -7.76
N GLY A 71 6.80 9.84 -8.30
CA GLY A 71 8.11 10.22 -8.80
C GLY A 71 8.20 10.11 -10.32
N LEU A 72 8.80 11.12 -10.95
CA LEU A 72 9.02 11.16 -12.41
C LEU A 72 10.24 10.30 -12.82
N ILE A 73 11.23 10.16 -11.92
CA ILE A 73 12.56 9.59 -12.21
C ILE A 73 12.80 8.29 -11.41
N PHE A 74 12.43 8.26 -10.13
CA PHE A 74 12.43 7.05 -9.30
C PHE A 74 10.99 6.72 -8.94
N ARG A 75 10.50 5.56 -9.40
CA ARG A 75 9.15 5.09 -9.07
C ARG A 75 9.24 4.36 -7.74
N ASN A 76 9.10 5.11 -6.66
CA ASN A 76 8.86 4.50 -5.35
C ASN A 76 7.57 3.69 -5.47
N LEU A 77 7.68 2.41 -5.14
CA LEU A 77 6.58 1.47 -5.09
C LEU A 77 6.12 1.39 -3.65
N TRP A 78 4.94 1.94 -3.38
CA TRP A 78 4.18 1.57 -2.18
C TRP A 78 3.11 0.58 -2.62
N SER A 79 3.21 -0.65 -2.15
CA SER A 79 2.26 -1.71 -2.44
C SER A 79 1.69 -2.24 -1.14
N VAL A 80 0.39 -2.09 -0.94
CA VAL A 80 -0.34 -2.82 0.10
C VAL A 80 -0.81 -4.13 -0.50
N ARG A 81 -0.55 -5.25 0.17
CA ARG A 81 -0.96 -6.59 -0.27
C ARG A 81 -1.76 -7.24 0.84
N TRP A 82 -2.85 -7.90 0.48
CA TRP A 82 -3.73 -8.54 1.45
C TRP A 82 -4.36 -9.81 0.89
N ARG A 83 -4.72 -10.70 1.80
CA ARG A 83 -5.55 -11.88 1.52
C ARG A 83 -6.90 -11.72 2.19
N THR A 84 -7.92 -12.30 1.57
CA THR A 84 -9.27 -12.24 2.08
C THR A 84 -9.86 -13.62 2.21
N LYS A 85 -10.51 -13.88 3.35
CA LYS A 85 -11.33 -15.05 3.62
C LYS A 85 -12.69 -14.57 4.09
N ASP A 86 -13.76 -15.09 3.50
CA ASP A 86 -15.14 -14.68 3.84
C ASP A 86 -15.37 -13.15 3.80
N ASN A 87 -14.78 -12.48 2.80
CA ASN A 87 -14.78 -11.01 2.62
C ASN A 87 -14.10 -10.18 3.73
N GLN A 88 -13.35 -10.84 4.61
CA GLN A 88 -12.54 -10.20 5.66
C GLN A 88 -11.06 -10.37 5.38
N ILE A 89 -10.24 -9.44 5.87
CA ILE A 89 -8.78 -9.53 5.79
C ILE A 89 -8.33 -10.71 6.64
N GLU A 90 -7.68 -11.70 6.03
CA GLU A 90 -7.03 -12.81 6.72
C GLU A 90 -5.55 -12.49 7.01
N ASP A 91 -4.91 -11.79 6.08
CA ASP A 91 -3.50 -11.40 6.17
C ASP A 91 -3.28 -10.11 5.38
N ILE A 92 -2.37 -9.25 5.86
CA ILE A 92 -2.03 -7.99 5.21
C ILE A 92 -0.59 -7.60 5.51
N TRP A 93 0.10 -7.10 4.48
CA TRP A 93 1.45 -6.58 4.60
C TRP A 93 1.73 -5.43 3.64
N GLY A 94 2.67 -4.59 4.03
CA GLY A 94 3.20 -3.50 3.23
C GLY A 94 4.47 -3.90 2.51
N VAL A 95 4.61 -3.51 1.24
CA VAL A 95 5.86 -3.62 0.49
C VAL A 95 6.27 -2.22 0.03
N TYR A 96 7.52 -1.84 0.34
CA TYR A 96 8.09 -0.55 -0.03
C TYR A 96 9.44 -0.72 -0.71
N GLY A 97 9.59 -0.17 -1.91
CA GLY A 97 10.83 -0.28 -2.67
C GLY A 97 10.91 0.66 -3.86
N VAL A 98 11.88 0.41 -4.73
CA VAL A 98 12.01 1.08 -6.04
C VAL A 98 11.67 0.10 -7.13
N ILE A 99 10.85 0.54 -8.09
CA ILE A 99 10.82 -0.11 -9.40
C ILE A 99 11.86 0.61 -10.26
N ALA A 100 12.98 -0.08 -10.52
CA ALA A 100 13.88 0.33 -11.59
C ALA A 100 13.13 0.20 -12.94
N PRO A 101 13.35 1.12 -13.90
CA PRO A 101 12.75 1.04 -15.24
C PRO A 101 13.13 -0.25 -15.99
#